data_AF-A0A182ERS7-F1
#
_entry.id   AF-A0A182ERS7-F1
#
_cell.length_a   1.000
_cell.length_b   1.000
_cell.length_c   1.000
_cell.angle_alpha   90.00
_cell.angle_beta   90.00
_cell.angle_gamma   90.00
#
_symmetry.space_group_name_H-M   'P 1'
#
loop_
_entity.id
_entity.type
_entity.pdbx_description
1 polymer ?
#
loop_
_entity_poly.entity_id
_entity_poly.type
_entity_poly.pdbx_seq_one_letter_code
_entity_poly.pdbx_strand_id
1 'polypeptide(L)'
;MIQLLLAVVLITVCKAQYGEVAAPAPAPPLNYAPNVPEEIPYTSETSYPENEYGNVAKPVAQPETQLSPTQQHLNNSRSTRRPVDQTTQSRFRGCASAPDMLFVIDSTSSVRQFFEDHRAYIITIVKLILPEFDNETMIGVIEYSSPLRRQVKLPFTAHKNRAEIIKVIENIPFFAGITATGAALELALQVLQSRRSGTLTNVIVLTDGF
;
A
#
# COMPACT_ATOMS: atom_id res chain seq x y z
N MET A 1 22.57 19.15 -7.08
CA MET A 1 21.42 19.18 -6.16
C MET A 1 21.38 17.85 -5.44
N ILE A 2 21.29 17.82 -4.12
CA ILE A 2 20.91 16.59 -3.40
C ILE A 2 19.38 16.58 -3.44
N GLN A 3 18.81 15.65 -4.19
CA GLN A 3 17.37 15.45 -4.21
C GLN A 3 17.01 14.64 -2.97
N LEU A 4 16.56 15.32 -1.92
CA LEU A 4 16.13 14.66 -0.68
C LEU A 4 14.99 13.69 -1.03
N LEU A 5 15.10 12.45 -0.60
CA LEU A 5 14.22 11.39 -1.08
C LEU A 5 12.88 11.48 -0.34
N LEU A 6 11.83 11.93 -1.04
CA LEU A 6 10.46 11.84 -0.53
C LEU A 6 10.11 10.36 -0.31
N ALA A 7 10.06 9.95 0.96
CA ALA A 7 9.67 8.62 1.38
C ALA A 7 8.14 8.54 1.44
N VAL A 8 7.55 7.88 0.44
CA VAL A 8 6.12 7.57 0.41
C VAL A 8 5.92 6.12 0.87
N VAL A 9 5.33 5.93 2.05
CA VAL A 9 5.02 4.59 2.58
C VAL A 9 3.52 4.32 2.41
N LEU A 10 3.20 3.35 1.56
CA LEU A 10 1.83 2.86 1.34
C LEU A 10 1.58 1.63 2.23
N ILE A 11 0.59 1.72 3.12
CA ILE A 11 0.15 0.63 3.98
C ILE A 11 -1.33 0.33 3.69
N THR A 12 -1.60 -0.72 2.90
CA THR A 12 -2.96 -1.21 2.71
C THR A 12 -3.40 -2.05 3.91
N VAL A 13 -4.52 -1.71 4.52
CA VAL A 13 -5.17 -2.48 5.59
C VAL A 13 -6.59 -2.87 5.18
N CYS A 14 -7.16 -3.87 5.85
CA CYS A 14 -8.59 -4.14 5.81
C CYS A 14 -9.15 -4.29 7.24
N LYS A 15 -10.45 -4.06 7.39
CA LYS A 15 -11.24 -4.49 8.56
C LYS A 15 -12.13 -5.64 8.08
N ALA A 16 -11.76 -6.88 8.40
CA ALA A 16 -12.46 -8.06 7.91
C ALA A 16 -13.95 -8.00 8.30
N GLN A 17 -14.83 -8.19 7.32
CA GLN A 17 -16.26 -8.35 7.58
C GLN A 17 -16.55 -9.82 7.88
N TYR A 18 -16.50 -10.17 9.16
CA TYR A 18 -17.12 -11.40 9.62
C TYR A 18 -18.62 -11.29 9.37
N GLY A 19 -19.12 -12.02 8.38
CA GLY A 19 -20.56 -12.26 8.25
C GLY A 19 -21.08 -13.00 9.49
N GLU A 20 -22.38 -12.94 9.70
CA GLU A 20 -23.04 -13.62 10.82
C GLU A 20 -22.72 -15.12 10.76
N VAL A 21 -21.83 -15.57 11.65
CA VAL A 21 -21.29 -16.93 11.59
C VAL A 21 -22.40 -17.88 11.99
N ALA A 22 -22.88 -18.67 11.02
CA ALA A 22 -23.84 -19.74 11.28
C ALA A 22 -23.39 -20.55 12.51
N ALA A 23 -24.31 -20.76 13.45
CA ALA A 23 -23.98 -21.28 14.78
C ALA A 23 -23.05 -22.51 14.68
N PRO A 24 -22.00 -22.59 15.51
CA PRO A 24 -20.97 -23.61 15.37
C PRO A 24 -21.63 -24.99 15.32
N ALA A 25 -21.23 -25.78 14.32
CA ALA A 25 -21.80 -27.10 14.09
C ALA A 25 -21.79 -27.92 15.39
N PRO A 26 -22.88 -28.63 15.72
CA PRO A 26 -22.99 -29.34 17.00
C PRO A 26 -21.80 -30.28 17.16
N ALA A 27 -21.17 -30.21 18.34
CA ALA A 27 -19.94 -30.94 18.61
C ALA A 27 -20.12 -32.45 18.30
N PRO A 28 -19.13 -33.10 17.65
CA PRO A 28 -19.24 -34.51 17.34
C PRO A 28 -19.41 -35.32 18.64
N PRO A 29 -20.18 -36.43 18.62
CA PRO A 29 -20.38 -37.24 19.81
C PRO A 29 -19.04 -37.77 20.35
N LEU A 30 -18.90 -37.82 21.68
CA LEU A 30 -17.66 -38.10 22.41
C LEU A 30 -16.97 -39.45 22.08
N ASN A 31 -17.60 -40.30 21.29
CA ASN A 31 -17.10 -41.62 20.90
C ASN A 31 -16.28 -41.59 19.59
N TYR A 32 -15.99 -40.43 19.00
CA TYR A 32 -15.09 -40.33 17.84
C TYR A 32 -13.62 -40.45 18.27
N ALA A 33 -13.18 -41.69 18.52
CA ALA A 33 -11.77 -42.01 18.66
C ALA A 33 -11.10 -41.96 17.27
N PRO A 34 -10.07 -41.12 17.05
CA PRO A 34 -9.30 -41.19 15.82
C PRO A 34 -8.47 -42.47 15.80
N ASN A 35 -8.44 -43.18 14.66
CA ASN A 35 -7.47 -44.24 14.44
C ASN A 35 -6.07 -43.63 14.43
N VAL A 36 -5.26 -43.93 15.45
CA VAL A 36 -3.87 -43.45 15.59
C VAL A 36 -2.95 -44.33 14.72
N PRO A 37 -2.26 -43.79 13.70
CA PRO A 37 -1.16 -44.48 13.04
C PRO A 37 0.07 -44.54 13.95
N GLU A 38 0.91 -45.57 13.81
CA GLU A 38 2.09 -45.78 14.65
C GLU A 38 3.10 -44.63 14.63
N GLU A 39 3.88 -44.51 15.71
CA GLU A 39 4.88 -43.46 15.89
C GLU A 39 6.00 -43.54 14.85
N ILE A 40 6.36 -42.39 14.28
CA ILE A 40 7.52 -42.25 13.37
C ILE A 40 8.68 -41.64 14.17
N PRO A 41 9.87 -42.28 14.27
CA PRO A 41 10.98 -41.76 15.06
C PRO A 41 11.48 -40.39 14.58
N TYR A 42 11.71 -39.48 15.54
CA TYR A 42 12.20 -38.13 15.27
C TYR A 42 13.73 -38.11 15.11
N THR A 43 14.22 -38.05 13.88
CA THR A 43 15.65 -37.86 13.58
C THR A 43 15.99 -36.39 13.39
N SER A 44 16.76 -35.83 14.31
CA SER A 44 17.26 -34.45 14.24
C SER A 44 18.53 -34.35 13.40
N GLU A 45 18.47 -33.71 12.23
CA GLU A 45 19.56 -32.86 11.68
C GLU A 45 19.19 -32.29 10.30
N THR A 46 19.45 -30.99 10.08
CA THR A 46 19.87 -30.47 8.77
C THR A 46 20.46 -29.07 8.95
N SER A 47 21.70 -28.87 8.47
CA SER A 47 22.39 -27.58 8.47
C SER A 47 22.04 -26.74 7.24
N TYR A 48 22.09 -25.41 7.38
CA TYR A 48 22.00 -24.49 6.25
C TYR A 48 23.37 -24.37 5.57
N PRO A 49 23.47 -24.50 4.24
CA PRO A 49 24.71 -24.22 3.51
C PRO A 49 24.90 -22.70 3.30
N GLU A 50 26.13 -22.24 3.47
CA GLU A 50 26.55 -20.87 3.14
C GLU A 50 26.68 -20.67 1.62
N ASN A 51 26.46 -19.45 1.13
CA ASN A 51 26.53 -19.11 -0.30
C ASN A 51 27.57 -18.03 -0.61
N GLU A 52 28.70 -18.48 -1.17
CA GLU A 52 29.85 -17.68 -1.56
C GLU A 52 29.62 -16.92 -2.90
N TYR A 53 29.98 -15.63 -2.96
CA TYR A 53 29.85 -14.80 -4.16
C TYR A 53 31.22 -14.27 -4.64
N GLY A 54 31.75 -14.87 -5.72
CA GLY A 54 33.07 -14.56 -6.30
C GLY A 54 33.03 -13.72 -7.60
N ASN A 55 34.02 -12.84 -7.76
CA ASN A 55 34.14 -11.85 -8.84
C ASN A 55 34.63 -12.41 -10.20
N VAL A 56 34.17 -11.83 -11.33
CA VAL A 56 34.94 -11.68 -12.60
C VAL A 56 34.52 -10.36 -13.31
N ALA A 57 35.39 -9.77 -14.14
CA ALA A 57 35.25 -8.42 -14.72
C ALA A 57 35.01 -8.35 -16.26
N LYS A 58 34.84 -7.11 -16.76
CA LYS A 58 34.69 -6.62 -18.16
C LYS A 58 36.06 -6.29 -18.81
N PRO A 59 36.20 -5.72 -20.06
CA PRO A 59 35.26 -5.45 -21.18
C PRO A 59 35.79 -5.89 -22.59
N VAL A 60 35.16 -5.46 -23.73
CA VAL A 60 35.79 -4.75 -24.91
C VAL A 60 34.94 -4.77 -26.23
N ALA A 61 34.78 -3.59 -26.85
CA ALA A 61 34.57 -3.22 -28.28
C ALA A 61 33.44 -3.78 -29.21
N GLN A 62 33.29 -3.06 -30.35
CA GLN A 62 32.29 -3.10 -31.46
C GLN A 62 33.06 -2.86 -32.81
N PRO A 63 32.49 -2.82 -34.05
CA PRO A 63 31.15 -2.38 -34.51
C PRO A 63 30.32 -3.52 -35.20
N GLU A 64 29.66 -3.54 -36.38
CA GLU A 64 29.53 -2.72 -37.63
C GLU A 64 28.12 -2.90 -38.31
N THR A 65 27.90 -2.32 -39.50
CA THR A 65 26.59 -1.91 -40.05
C THR A 65 26.17 -2.60 -41.37
N GLN A 66 24.87 -2.84 -41.61
CA GLN A 66 24.23 -2.80 -42.96
C GLN A 66 22.67 -2.79 -42.90
N LEU A 67 21.98 -2.52 -44.02
CA LEU A 67 20.55 -2.13 -44.04
C LEU A 67 19.74 -2.60 -45.28
N SER A 68 18.47 -2.96 -45.08
CA SER A 68 17.36 -3.13 -46.08
C SER A 68 17.44 -4.31 -47.08
N PRO A 69 16.36 -4.70 -47.84
CA PRO A 69 14.99 -4.18 -47.88
C PRO A 69 13.84 -5.24 -47.75
N THR A 70 12.61 -4.84 -48.11
CA THR A 70 11.28 -5.45 -47.80
C THR A 70 10.76 -6.53 -48.80
N GLN A 71 9.97 -7.52 -48.33
CA GLN A 71 8.67 -7.97 -48.92
C GLN A 71 7.97 -9.04 -48.03
N GLN A 72 6.72 -8.82 -47.56
CA GLN A 72 5.42 -9.22 -48.15
C GLN A 72 5.07 -10.73 -48.19
N HIS A 73 4.26 -11.21 -47.23
CA HIS A 73 2.97 -11.86 -47.54
C HIS A 73 2.03 -11.87 -46.30
N LEU A 74 0.74 -12.19 -46.50
CA LEU A 74 -0.21 -12.43 -45.39
C LEU A 74 0.01 -13.82 -44.76
N ASN A 75 -0.53 -14.03 -43.55
CA ASN A 75 -1.51 -15.12 -43.30
C ASN A 75 -2.20 -14.99 -41.93
N ASN A 76 -3.46 -15.45 -41.84
CA ASN A 76 -4.31 -15.28 -40.67
C ASN A 76 -3.89 -16.15 -39.47
N SER A 77 -3.40 -15.53 -38.40
CA SER A 77 -3.26 -16.17 -37.08
C SER A 77 -4.43 -15.79 -36.17
N ARG A 78 -5.39 -16.71 -36.03
CA ARG A 78 -6.58 -16.58 -35.17
C ARG A 78 -6.14 -16.38 -33.71
N SER A 79 -6.22 -15.15 -33.19
CA SER A 79 -5.80 -14.81 -31.83
C SER A 79 -6.72 -15.46 -30.78
N THR A 80 -6.43 -16.70 -30.43
CA THR A 80 -6.94 -17.40 -29.25
C THR A 80 -6.31 -16.77 -28.01
N ARG A 81 -6.78 -15.57 -27.65
CA ARG A 81 -6.49 -14.95 -26.35
C ARG A 81 -6.88 -15.97 -25.27
N ARG A 82 -5.87 -16.59 -24.64
CA ARG A 82 -6.08 -17.27 -23.36
C ARG A 82 -6.74 -16.25 -22.43
N PRO A 83 -7.80 -16.59 -21.67
CA PRO A 83 -8.25 -15.71 -20.61
C PRO A 83 -7.05 -15.47 -19.69
N VAL A 84 -6.72 -14.19 -19.46
CA VAL A 84 -5.73 -13.83 -18.45
C VAL A 84 -6.38 -14.17 -17.11
N ASP A 85 -5.95 -15.27 -16.52
CA ASP A 85 -6.46 -15.71 -15.23
C ASP A 85 -6.03 -14.70 -14.16
N GLN A 86 -6.91 -13.75 -13.83
CA GLN A 86 -6.66 -12.71 -12.83
C GLN A 86 -6.79 -13.26 -11.39
N THR A 87 -6.39 -14.51 -11.16
CA THR A 87 -6.32 -15.15 -9.84
C THR A 87 -5.08 -14.69 -9.05
N THR A 88 -4.76 -13.39 -9.15
CA THR A 88 -4.02 -12.66 -8.11
C THR A 88 -4.92 -12.63 -6.87
N GLN A 89 -4.93 -13.73 -6.10
CA GLN A 89 -5.75 -13.81 -4.90
C GLN A 89 -5.42 -12.64 -3.98
N SER A 90 -6.43 -11.81 -3.69
CA SER A 90 -6.29 -10.73 -2.72
C SER A 90 -5.76 -11.31 -1.41
N ARG A 91 -4.63 -10.77 -0.93
CA ARG A 91 -4.10 -11.06 0.42
C ARG A 91 -5.12 -10.68 1.51
N PHE A 92 -6.10 -9.84 1.16
CA PHE A 92 -7.23 -9.46 1.97
C PHE A 92 -8.50 -10.18 1.46
N ARG A 93 -8.66 -11.45 1.85
CA ARG A 93 -9.90 -12.20 1.58
C ARG A 93 -11.08 -11.55 2.32
N GLY A 94 -12.24 -11.46 1.66
CA GLY A 94 -13.44 -10.81 2.21
C GLY A 94 -13.38 -9.28 2.23
N CYS A 95 -12.48 -8.67 1.43
CA CYS A 95 -12.33 -7.22 1.32
C CYS A 95 -12.48 -6.76 -0.13
N ALA A 96 -13.42 -5.87 -0.40
CA ALA A 96 -13.56 -5.19 -1.68
C ALA A 96 -12.39 -4.22 -1.89
N SER A 97 -11.86 -4.19 -3.12
CA SER A 97 -10.91 -3.15 -3.54
C SER A 97 -11.58 -1.79 -3.47
N ALA A 98 -10.92 -0.80 -2.88
CA ALA A 98 -11.53 0.50 -2.62
C ALA A 98 -10.49 1.63 -2.59
N PRO A 99 -10.92 2.87 -2.93
CA PRO A 99 -10.10 4.08 -2.89
C PRO A 99 -10.02 4.76 -1.51
N ASP A 100 -10.52 4.16 -0.42
CA ASP A 100 -10.49 4.77 0.91
C ASP A 100 -9.04 5.06 1.36
N MET A 101 -8.70 6.31 1.67
CA MET A 101 -7.32 6.75 1.92
C MET A 101 -7.16 7.64 3.15
N LEU A 102 -6.12 7.38 3.94
CA LEU A 102 -5.69 8.22 5.05
C LEU A 102 -4.29 8.77 4.76
N PHE A 103 -4.18 10.06 4.51
CA PHE A 103 -2.91 10.75 4.33
C PHE A 103 -2.31 11.09 5.70
N VAL A 104 -1.03 10.77 5.91
CA VAL A 104 -0.26 11.12 7.11
C VAL A 104 0.93 11.95 6.65
N ILE A 105 0.86 13.25 6.93
CA ILE A 105 1.68 14.29 6.29
C ILE A 105 2.70 14.83 7.28
N ASP A 106 3.97 14.64 6.97
CA ASP A 106 5.10 15.23 7.68
C ASP A 106 5.15 16.75 7.46
N SER A 107 5.23 17.49 8.56
CA SER A 107 5.48 18.93 8.63
C SER A 107 6.55 19.25 9.68
N THR A 108 7.60 18.44 9.73
CA THR A 108 8.73 18.58 10.67
C THR A 108 9.79 19.53 10.12
N SER A 109 10.89 19.73 10.87
CA SER A 109 11.96 20.66 10.45
C SER A 109 12.73 20.20 9.21
N SER A 110 12.86 18.90 8.96
CA SER A 110 13.68 18.35 7.87
C SER A 110 13.04 18.58 6.50
N VAL A 111 11.72 18.36 6.41
CA VAL A 111 10.94 18.60 5.17
C VAL A 111 10.76 20.08 4.80
N ARG A 112 11.28 21.05 5.59
CA ARG A 112 11.04 22.50 5.44
C ARG A 112 11.25 23.03 4.01
N GLN A 113 12.27 22.55 3.31
CA GLN A 113 12.62 23.03 1.97
C GLN A 113 11.65 22.52 0.88
N PHE A 114 11.02 21.37 1.10
CA PHE A 114 10.23 20.63 0.10
C PHE A 114 8.74 20.50 0.49
N PHE A 115 8.33 21.11 1.60
CA PHE A 115 6.99 20.97 2.16
C PHE A 115 5.85 21.38 1.21
N GLU A 116 6.07 22.39 0.37
CA GLU A 116 5.11 22.78 -0.66
C GLU A 116 5.09 21.81 -1.86
N ASP A 117 6.23 21.18 -2.19
CA ASP A 117 6.29 20.10 -3.19
C ASP A 117 5.60 18.83 -2.67
N HIS A 118 5.78 18.49 -1.39
CA HIS A 118 5.08 17.38 -0.71
C HIS A 118 3.55 17.61 -0.76
N ARG A 119 3.10 18.83 -0.45
CA ARG A 119 1.69 19.26 -0.55
C ARG A 119 1.16 19.14 -1.99
N ALA A 120 1.88 19.68 -2.97
CA ALA A 120 1.51 19.62 -4.39
C ALA A 120 1.44 18.17 -4.92
N TYR A 121 2.34 17.30 -4.46
CA TYR A 121 2.34 15.88 -4.78
C TYR A 121 1.11 15.15 -4.21
N ILE A 122 0.72 15.42 -2.96
CA ILE A 122 -0.52 14.85 -2.37
C ILE A 122 -1.76 15.35 -3.11
N ILE A 123 -1.82 16.66 -3.43
CA ILE A 123 -2.91 17.24 -4.23
C ILE A 123 -2.98 16.58 -5.61
N THR A 124 -1.83 16.22 -6.20
CA THR A 124 -1.77 15.48 -7.46
C THR A 124 -2.30 14.05 -7.32
N ILE A 125 -1.95 13.33 -6.25
CA ILE A 125 -2.53 12.02 -5.93
C ILE A 125 -4.06 12.13 -5.80
N VAL A 126 -4.56 13.08 -5.01
CA VAL A 126 -6.01 13.31 -4.80
C VAL A 126 -6.74 13.64 -6.11
N LYS A 127 -6.12 14.41 -7.00
CA LYS A 127 -6.66 14.72 -8.35
C LYS A 127 -6.68 13.51 -9.30
N LEU A 128 -5.78 12.54 -9.11
CA LEU A 128 -5.68 11.33 -9.92
C LEU A 128 -6.61 10.19 -9.44
N ILE A 129 -6.77 10.03 -8.13
CA ILE A 129 -7.54 8.89 -7.56
C ILE A 129 -9.02 9.19 -7.33
N LEU A 130 -9.41 10.47 -7.14
CA LEU A 130 -10.81 10.85 -6.90
C LEU A 130 -11.42 11.53 -8.12
N PRO A 131 -12.69 11.20 -8.49
CA PRO A 131 -13.48 12.04 -9.37
C PRO A 131 -13.81 13.38 -8.69
N GLU A 132 -14.39 14.33 -9.42
CA GLU A 132 -14.72 15.65 -8.86
C GLU A 132 -15.80 15.59 -7.77
N PHE A 133 -16.80 14.74 -7.99
CA PHE A 133 -17.84 14.37 -7.05
C PHE A 133 -17.73 12.87 -6.75
N ASP A 134 -17.57 12.56 -5.47
CA ASP A 134 -17.51 11.21 -4.91
C ASP A 134 -18.34 11.24 -3.62
N ASN A 135 -19.14 10.22 -3.34
CA ASN A 135 -19.95 10.15 -2.12
C ASN A 135 -19.76 8.85 -1.34
N GLU A 136 -18.78 8.02 -1.73
CA GLU A 136 -18.52 6.71 -1.14
C GLU A 136 -17.11 6.59 -0.57
N THR A 137 -16.12 7.26 -1.17
CA THR A 137 -14.73 7.16 -0.77
C THR A 137 -14.47 7.87 0.55
N MET A 138 -14.01 7.13 1.57
CA MET A 138 -13.58 7.70 2.84
C MET A 138 -12.18 8.28 2.72
N ILE A 139 -12.04 9.59 2.95
CA ILE A 139 -10.74 10.28 2.96
C ILE A 139 -10.51 10.93 4.32
N GLY A 140 -9.28 10.84 4.82
CA GLY A 140 -8.83 11.52 6.03
C GLY A 140 -7.43 12.08 5.86
N VAL A 141 -7.10 13.10 6.65
CA VAL A 141 -5.81 13.78 6.60
C VAL A 141 -5.33 14.04 8.03
N ILE A 142 -4.15 13.52 8.35
CA ILE A 142 -3.37 13.80 9.55
C ILE A 142 -2.14 14.61 9.14
N GLU A 143 -1.84 15.66 9.89
CA GLU A 143 -0.51 16.30 9.91
C GLU A 143 0.20 15.92 11.20
N TYR A 144 1.51 15.78 11.14
CA TYR A 144 2.36 15.73 12.33
C TYR A 144 3.64 16.54 12.17
N SER A 145 4.21 16.92 13.30
CA SER A 145 5.42 17.74 13.40
C SER A 145 6.23 17.47 14.69
N SER A 146 5.63 16.80 15.68
CA SER A 146 6.30 16.22 16.85
C SER A 146 5.35 15.22 17.57
N PRO A 147 5.79 14.46 18.60
CA PRO A 147 4.89 13.54 19.31
C PRO A 147 3.66 14.22 19.93
N LEU A 148 3.81 15.47 20.38
CA LEU A 148 2.74 16.29 20.96
C LEU A 148 2.00 17.15 19.93
N ARG A 149 2.54 17.27 18.70
CA ARG A 149 1.97 18.04 17.60
C ARG A 149 1.63 17.11 16.44
N ARG A 150 0.48 16.45 16.60
CA ARG A 150 -0.17 15.59 15.60
C ARG A 150 -1.66 15.93 15.58
N GLN A 151 -2.24 16.19 14.41
CA GLN A 151 -3.61 16.71 14.29
C GLN A 151 -4.35 16.12 13.08
N VAL A 152 -5.60 15.71 13.30
CA VAL A 152 -6.54 15.40 12.22
C VAL A 152 -6.99 16.73 11.59
N LYS A 153 -6.61 16.97 10.32
CA LYS A 153 -7.02 18.14 9.53
C LYS A 153 -8.30 17.87 8.76
N LEU A 154 -8.51 16.63 8.33
CA LEU A 154 -9.73 16.15 7.71
C LEU A 154 -10.17 14.84 8.41
N PRO A 155 -11.37 14.77 9.02
CA PRO A 155 -11.91 13.54 9.57
C PRO A 155 -12.00 12.44 8.52
N PHE A 156 -11.72 11.19 8.92
CA PHE A 156 -11.82 10.03 8.03
C PHE A 156 -13.30 9.63 7.84
N THR A 157 -13.92 10.23 6.81
CA THR A 157 -15.34 10.10 6.43
C THR A 157 -15.48 10.17 4.91
N ALA A 158 -16.65 9.84 4.37
CA ALA A 158 -16.94 10.11 2.95
C ALA A 158 -17.15 11.63 2.73
N HIS A 159 -16.48 12.20 1.72
CA HIS A 159 -16.46 13.65 1.45
C HIS A 159 -16.98 13.96 0.05
N LYS A 160 -18.06 14.75 -0.06
CA LYS A 160 -18.83 14.93 -1.31
C LYS A 160 -18.12 15.69 -2.44
N ASN A 161 -17.00 16.34 -2.15
CA ASN A 161 -16.36 17.30 -3.05
C ASN A 161 -14.83 17.21 -2.95
N ARG A 162 -14.18 16.82 -4.04
CA ARG A 162 -12.71 16.73 -4.13
C ARG A 162 -12.01 18.07 -3.86
N ALA A 163 -12.64 19.20 -4.19
CA ALA A 163 -12.08 20.52 -3.95
C ALA A 163 -12.00 20.89 -2.45
N GLU A 164 -12.87 20.32 -1.61
CA GLU A 164 -12.81 20.51 -0.14
C GLU A 164 -11.58 19.81 0.44
N ILE A 165 -11.35 18.55 0.04
CA ILE A 165 -10.18 17.75 0.41
C ILE A 165 -8.89 18.47 -0.01
N ILE A 166 -8.83 18.91 -1.27
CA ILE A 166 -7.71 19.68 -1.82
C ILE A 166 -7.50 20.95 -1.00
N LYS A 167 -8.55 21.74 -0.73
CA LYS A 167 -8.44 22.99 0.06
C LYS A 167 -7.92 22.73 1.47
N VAL A 168 -8.30 21.64 2.13
CA VAL A 168 -7.77 21.30 3.46
C VAL A 168 -6.27 20.99 3.39
N ILE A 169 -5.82 20.25 2.37
CA ILE A 169 -4.38 19.98 2.14
C ILE A 169 -3.62 21.27 1.79
N GLU A 170 -4.21 22.13 0.95
CA GLU A 170 -3.68 23.46 0.59
C GLU A 170 -3.53 24.40 1.79
N ASN A 171 -4.28 24.20 2.88
CA ASN A 171 -4.26 25.05 4.08
C ASN A 171 -3.61 24.40 5.31
N ILE A 172 -2.92 23.26 5.18
CA ILE A 172 -2.08 22.71 6.26
C ILE A 172 -0.95 23.71 6.56
N PRO A 173 -0.71 24.13 7.80
CA PRO A 173 0.43 25.00 8.10
C PRO A 173 1.74 24.22 8.12
N PHE A 174 2.85 24.85 7.74
CA PHE A 174 4.17 24.33 8.11
C PHE A 174 4.37 24.50 9.61
N PHE A 175 4.87 23.48 10.28
CA PHE A 175 5.32 23.55 11.67
C PHE A 175 6.79 23.14 11.77
N ALA A 176 7.43 23.39 12.92
CA ALA A 176 8.79 22.93 13.17
C ALA A 176 8.77 21.91 14.31
N GLY A 177 9.72 20.99 14.28
CA GLY A 177 9.84 19.93 15.28
C GLY A 177 10.66 18.74 14.78
N ILE A 178 10.41 17.57 15.37
CA ILE A 178 11.17 16.34 15.18
C ILE A 178 10.30 15.25 14.55
N THR A 179 10.91 14.44 13.69
CA THR A 179 10.22 13.34 13.01
C THR A 179 9.76 12.30 14.02
N ALA A 180 8.44 12.09 14.04
CA ALA A 180 7.74 11.33 15.08
C ALA A 180 6.74 10.36 14.45
N THR A 181 7.14 9.71 13.36
CA THR A 181 6.27 8.91 12.48
C THR A 181 5.52 7.79 13.21
N GLY A 182 6.14 7.18 14.24
CA GLY A 182 5.45 6.23 15.12
C GLY A 182 4.25 6.84 15.84
N ALA A 183 4.41 8.04 16.42
CA ALA A 183 3.30 8.77 17.05
C ALA A 183 2.27 9.27 16.02
N ALA A 184 2.67 9.55 14.78
CA ALA A 184 1.72 9.84 13.70
C ALA A 184 0.86 8.61 13.34
N LEU A 185 1.50 7.43 13.30
CA LEU A 185 0.84 6.15 13.02
C LEU A 185 -0.08 5.68 14.17
N GLU A 186 0.25 5.96 15.43
CA GLU A 186 -0.69 5.76 16.56
C GLU A 186 -2.01 6.52 16.36
N LEU A 187 -1.92 7.80 15.97
CA LEU A 187 -3.10 8.61 15.68
C LEU A 187 -3.83 8.08 14.44
N ALA A 188 -3.11 7.60 13.42
CA ALA A 188 -3.72 6.94 12.28
C ALA A 188 -4.49 5.67 12.69
N LEU A 189 -3.95 4.84 13.58
CA LEU A 189 -4.64 3.65 14.11
C LEU A 189 -5.91 4.01 14.89
N GLN A 190 -5.92 5.12 15.64
CA GLN A 190 -7.11 5.65 16.31
C GLN A 190 -8.16 6.13 15.30
N VAL A 191 -7.76 6.96 14.33
CA VAL A 191 -8.65 7.47 13.27
C VAL A 191 -9.25 6.33 12.44
N LEU A 192 -8.46 5.31 12.12
CA LEU A 192 -8.89 4.13 11.36
C LEU A 192 -9.89 3.22 12.09
N GLN A 193 -10.25 3.49 13.36
CA GLN A 193 -11.30 2.72 14.04
C GLN A 193 -12.67 2.93 13.38
N SER A 194 -12.94 4.13 12.84
CA SER A 194 -14.18 4.47 12.14
C SER A 194 -14.33 3.81 10.75
N ARG A 195 -13.28 3.17 10.22
CA ARG A 195 -13.31 2.60 8.87
C ARG A 195 -14.39 1.53 8.72
N ARG A 196 -15.02 1.51 7.54
CA ARG A 196 -16.00 0.48 7.15
C ARG A 196 -15.37 -0.92 7.10
N SER A 197 -16.18 -1.93 7.41
CA SER A 197 -15.78 -3.33 7.31
C SER A 197 -15.92 -3.82 5.87
N GLY A 198 -15.14 -4.86 5.50
CA GLY A 198 -15.21 -5.46 4.16
C GLY A 198 -14.57 -4.62 3.06
N THR A 199 -13.77 -3.61 3.42
CA THR A 199 -13.21 -2.61 2.51
C THR A 199 -11.71 -2.45 2.74
N LEU A 200 -10.93 -2.30 1.67
CA LEU A 200 -9.53 -1.88 1.77
C LEU A 200 -9.43 -0.40 2.15
N THR A 201 -8.47 -0.06 3.00
CA THR A 201 -8.08 1.32 3.29
C THR A 201 -6.58 1.46 3.11
N ASN A 202 -6.14 2.49 2.41
CA ASN A 202 -4.73 2.78 2.18
C ASN A 202 -4.27 3.92 3.09
N VAL A 203 -3.25 3.68 3.91
CA VAL A 203 -2.55 4.75 4.62
C VAL A 203 -1.36 5.16 3.78
N ILE A 204 -1.28 6.45 3.43
CA ILE A 204 -0.15 7.02 2.70
C ILE A 204 0.59 7.96 3.64
N VAL A 205 1.75 7.51 4.12
CA VAL A 205 2.68 8.36 4.89
C VAL A 205 3.61 9.05 3.92
N LEU A 206 3.77 10.37 4.06
CA LEU A 206 4.76 11.16 3.32
C LEU A 206 5.69 11.83 4.33
N THR A 207 6.98 11.52 4.23
CA THR A 207 8.08 12.00 5.10
C THR A 207 9.39 12.02 4.30
N ASP A 208 10.48 12.52 4.86
CA ASP A 208 11.84 12.36 4.30
C ASP A 208 12.64 11.22 4.95
N GLY A 209 12.07 10.52 5.93
CA GLY A 209 12.55 9.20 6.39
C GLY A 209 13.53 9.20 7.57
N PHE A 210 13.53 10.26 8.39
CA PHE A 210 14.21 10.31 9.69
C PHE A 210 13.40 9.66 10.84
#